data_AF-A0A356NX45-F1
#
_entry.id   AF-A0A356NX45-F1
#
_cell.length_a   1.000
_cell.length_b   1.000
_cell.length_c   1.000
_cell.angle_alpha   90.00
_cell.angle_beta   90.00
_cell.angle_gamma   90.00
#
_symmetry.space_group_name_H-M   'P 1'
#
loop_
_entity.id
_entity.type
_entity.pdbx_description
1 polymer ?
#
loop_
_entity_poly.entity_id
_entity_poly.type
_entity_poly.pdbx_seq_one_letter_code
_entity_poly.pdbx_strand_id
1 'polypeptide(L)'
;ESDLVLMVGARLDNQMNFGNPPLFPKTTDVVCINGSHEEIDFNRAADFTLLSDPGAFLQMLTAEAKAPDFRSDRIWYDLNRQR
;
A
#
# COMPACT_ATOMS: atom_id res chain seq x y z
N GLU A 1 6.83 9.30 9.01
CA GLU A 1 7.05 8.97 7.59
C GLU A 1 6.98 7.45 7.45
N SER A 2 6.46 6.96 6.33
CA SER A 2 6.28 5.52 6.06
C SER A 2 7.44 5.00 5.21
N ASP A 3 7.86 3.77 5.45
CA ASP A 3 8.80 3.00 4.63
C ASP A 3 8.08 2.17 3.55
N LEU A 4 6.79 1.89 3.73
CA LEU A 4 5.94 1.18 2.79
C LEU A 4 4.57 1.86 2.69
N VAL A 5 4.04 1.99 1.47
CA VAL A 5 2.65 2.40 1.21
C VAL A 5 1.94 1.37 0.34
N LEU A 6 0.80 0.89 0.83
CA LEU A 6 -0.12 0.04 0.07
C LEU A 6 -1.27 0.88 -0.51
N MET A 7 -1.28 1.04 -1.83
CA MET A 7 -2.32 1.70 -2.60
C MET A 7 -3.36 0.68 -3.04
N VAL A 8 -4.43 0.51 -2.24
CA VAL A 8 -5.46 -0.53 -2.44
C VAL A 8 -6.63 0.05 -3.23
N GLY A 9 -6.87 -0.44 -4.46
CA GLY A 9 -7.94 0.05 -5.34
C GLY A 9 -7.79 1.53 -5.75
N ALA A 10 -6.59 2.09 -5.56
CA ALA A 10 -6.30 3.49 -5.79
C ALA A 10 -5.46 3.67 -7.06
N ARG A 11 -5.41 4.90 -7.57
CA ARG A 11 -4.63 5.30 -8.73
C ARG A 11 -3.52 6.27 -8.33
N LEU A 12 -2.34 6.10 -8.90
CA LEU A 12 -1.24 7.06 -8.86
C LEU A 12 -1.51 8.20 -9.84
N ASP A 13 -2.49 9.05 -9.54
CA ASP A 13 -2.82 10.23 -10.34
C ASP A 13 -2.16 11.51 -9.79
N ASN A 14 -2.61 12.67 -10.27
CA ASN A 14 -2.13 13.98 -9.82
C ASN A 14 -2.24 14.18 -8.30
N GLN A 15 -3.30 13.66 -7.66
CA GLN A 15 -3.50 13.81 -6.21
C GLN A 15 -2.45 13.02 -5.44
N MET A 16 -2.01 11.90 -6.02
CA MET A 16 -0.97 11.04 -5.50
C MET A 16 0.42 11.38 -6.07
N ASN A 17 0.61 12.56 -6.67
CA ASN A 17 1.88 12.97 -7.29
C ASN A 17 2.52 11.88 -8.20
N PHE A 18 1.69 11.01 -8.79
CA PHE A 18 2.09 9.85 -9.58
C PHE A 18 3.11 8.91 -8.91
N GLY A 19 3.11 8.80 -7.58
CA GLY A 19 4.09 7.96 -6.87
C GLY A 19 5.45 8.65 -6.63
N ASN A 20 5.58 9.94 -6.97
CA ASN A 20 6.87 10.64 -6.90
C ASN A 20 7.10 11.36 -5.57
N PRO A 21 8.37 11.68 -5.25
CA PRO A 21 8.73 12.64 -4.21
C PRO A 21 8.18 14.06 -4.50
N PRO A 22 7.89 14.88 -3.47
CA PRO A 22 8.10 14.60 -2.05
C PRO A 22 6.95 13.84 -1.37
N LEU A 23 5.83 13.60 -2.05
CA LEU A 23 4.68 12.92 -1.46
C LEU A 23 5.03 11.50 -1.02
N PHE A 24 5.69 10.76 -1.90
CA PHE A 24 6.31 9.47 -1.58
C PHE A 24 7.83 9.68 -1.53
N PRO A 25 8.44 9.67 -0.33
CA PRO A 25 9.89 9.73 -0.21
C PRO A 25 10.56 8.63 -1.05
N LYS A 26 11.76 8.90 -1.57
CA LYS A 26 12.53 7.89 -2.34
C LYS A 26 12.87 6.63 -1.55
N THR A 27 12.73 6.67 -0.24
CA THR A 27 12.97 5.56 0.69
C THR A 27 11.71 4.74 0.97
N THR A 28 10.57 5.12 0.38
CA THR A 28 9.28 4.48 0.59
C THR A 28 8.95 3.60 -0.59
N ASP A 29 8.70 2.32 -0.35
CA ASP A 29 8.19 1.42 -1.37
C ASP A 29 6.69 1.67 -1.58
N VAL A 30 6.27 1.88 -2.82
CA VAL A 30 4.87 2.05 -3.20
C VAL A 30 4.37 0.79 -3.90
N VAL A 31 3.36 0.13 -3.32
CA VAL A 31 2.73 -1.08 -3.86
C VAL A 31 1.30 -0.77 -4.26
N CYS A 32 0.94 -0.99 -5.52
CA CYS A 32 -0.43 -0.85 -6.01
C CYS A 32 -1.14 -2.20 -6.13
N ILE A 33 -2.31 -2.31 -5.51
CA ILE A 33 -3.16 -3.51 -5.53
C ILE A 33 -4.46 -3.16 -6.26
N ASN A 34 -4.66 -3.73 -7.44
CA ASN A 34 -5.79 -3.37 -8.31
C ASN A 34 -6.44 -4.61 -8.94
N GLY A 35 -7.74 -4.52 -9.23
CA GLY A 35 -8.56 -5.65 -9.66
C GLY A 35 -8.52 -5.91 -11.16
N SER A 36 -8.04 -4.96 -11.96
CA SER A 36 -8.00 -5.07 -13.42
C SER A 36 -6.63 -4.74 -14.01
N HIS A 37 -6.37 -5.27 -15.21
CA HIS A 37 -5.13 -5.00 -15.92
C HIS A 37 -4.99 -3.52 -16.31
N GLU A 38 -6.10 -2.88 -16.68
CA GLU A 38 -6.16 -1.46 -17.02
C GLU A 38 -5.77 -0.58 -15.83
N GLU A 39 -6.20 -0.95 -14.62
CA GLU A 39 -5.82 -0.23 -13.40
C GLU A 39 -4.32 -0.37 -13.08
N ILE A 40 -3.74 -1.55 -13.32
CA ILE A 40 -2.30 -1.78 -13.16
C ILE A 40 -1.50 -0.89 -14.11
N ASP A 41 -1.96 -0.73 -15.35
CA ASP A 41 -1.32 0.15 -16.33
C ASP A 41 -1.29 1.63 -15.90
N PHE A 42 -2.33 2.09 -15.19
CA PHE A 42 -2.38 3.42 -14.60
C PHE A 42 -1.39 3.60 -13.43
N ASN A 43 -0.98 2.50 -12.81
CA ASN A 43 -0.12 2.46 -11.63
C ASN A 43 1.30 1.98 -11.92
N ARG A 44 1.73 1.99 -13.18
CA ARG A 44 3.08 1.59 -13.62
C ARG A 44 4.25 2.31 -12.92
N ALA A 45 3.99 3.45 -12.28
CA ALA A 45 4.98 4.22 -11.55
C ALA A 45 5.22 3.69 -10.11
N ALA A 46 4.38 2.76 -9.63
CA ALA A 46 4.60 2.07 -8.37
C ALA A 46 5.84 1.17 -8.48
N ASP A 47 6.54 0.98 -7.36
CA ASP A 47 7.66 0.05 -7.28
C ASP A 47 7.20 -1.39 -7.50
N PHE A 48 5.99 -1.70 -7.03
CA PHE A 48 5.34 -3.00 -7.22
C PHE A 48 3.87 -2.86 -7.61
N THR A 49 3.40 -3.77 -8.45
CA THR A 49 1.99 -3.88 -8.82
C THR A 49 1.49 -5.30 -8.58
N LEU A 50 0.29 -5.43 -8.02
CA LEU A 50 -0.36 -6.70 -7.72
C LEU A 50 -1.76 -6.70 -8.34
N LEU A 51 -1.98 -7.57 -9.31
CA LEU A 51 -3.31 -7.83 -9.86
C LEU A 51 -4.09 -8.72 -8.89
N SER A 52 -4.95 -8.11 -8.10
CA SER A 52 -5.81 -8.77 -7.12
C SER A 52 -7.05 -7.91 -6.86
N ASP A 53 -8.20 -8.56 -6.70
CA ASP A 53 -9.37 -7.89 -6.13
C ASP A 53 -8.99 -7.25 -4.78
N PRO A 54 -9.24 -5.93 -4.59
CA PRO A 54 -8.92 -5.24 -3.34
C PRO A 54 -9.61 -5.84 -2.11
N GLY A 55 -10.85 -6.31 -2.27
CA GLY A 55 -11.61 -6.93 -1.18
C GLY A 55 -11.00 -8.24 -0.72
N ALA A 56 -10.70 -9.13 -1.66
CA ALA A 56 -10.02 -10.41 -1.41
C ALA A 56 -8.64 -10.21 -0.77
N PHE A 57 -7.88 -9.22 -1.25
CA PHE A 57 -6.58 -8.86 -0.66
C PHE A 57 -6.71 -8.45 0.82
N LEU A 58 -7.65 -7.56 1.14
CA LEU A 58 -7.88 -7.12 2.52
C LEU A 58 -8.41 -8.24 3.42
N GLN A 59 -9.23 -9.14 2.89
CA GLN A 59 -9.69 -10.34 3.60
C GLN A 59 -8.51 -11.23 3.99
N MET A 60 -7.58 -11.48 3.06
CA MET A 60 -6.38 -12.26 3.33
C MET A 60 -5.46 -11.56 4.32
N LEU A 61 -5.22 -10.25 4.20
CA LEU A 61 -4.45 -9.49 5.19
C LEU A 61 -5.04 -9.61 6.60
N THR A 62 -6.36 -9.55 6.71
CA THR A 62 -7.06 -9.71 7.99
C THR A 62 -6.93 -11.14 8.54
N ALA A 63 -6.91 -12.15 7.67
CA ALA A 63 -6.68 -13.53 8.07
C ALA A 63 -5.24 -13.75 8.56
N GLU A 64 -4.26 -13.21 7.84
CA GLU A 64 -2.83 -13.25 8.21
C GLU A 64 -2.58 -12.54 9.55
N ALA A 65 -3.23 -11.39 9.79
CA ALA A 65 -3.12 -10.69 11.06
C ALA A 65 -3.63 -11.49 12.28
N LYS A 66 -4.43 -12.54 12.05
CA LYS A 66 -4.94 -13.45 13.10
C LYS A 66 -4.10 -14.73 13.22
N ALA A 67 -3.11 -14.93 12.35
CA ALA A 67 -2.28 -16.13 12.37
C ALA A 67 -1.46 -16.19 13.68
N PRO A 68 -1.25 -17.38 14.28
CA PRO A 68 -0.53 -17.52 15.56
C PRO A 68 0.90 -16.97 15.52
N ASP A 69 1.51 -16.95 14.34
CA ASP A 69 2.90 -16.56 14.12
C ASP A 69 3.05 -15.10 13.67
N PHE A 70 1.95 -14.39 13.42
CA PHE A 70 2.01 -12.99 13.04
C PHE A 70 2.56 -12.16 14.21
N ARG A 71 3.58 -11.34 13.91
CA ARG A 71 4.18 -10.40 14.86
C ARG A 71 4.23 -9.05 14.18
N SER A 72 3.67 -8.05 14.85
CA SER A 72 3.74 -6.66 14.42
C SER A 72 4.13 -5.81 15.63
N ASP A 73 5.20 -5.04 15.47
CA ASP A 73 5.55 -4.01 16.44
C ASP A 73 4.56 -2.84 16.30
N ARG A 74 4.02 -2.39 17.43
CA ARG A 74 3.03 -1.31 17.50
C ARG A 74 3.66 0.07 17.67
N ILE A 75 4.98 0.16 17.83
CA ILE A 75 5.67 1.45 18.06
C ILE A 75 5.28 2.49 17.01
N TRP A 76 5.35 2.16 15.71
CA TRP A 76 4.99 3.11 14.65
C TRP A 76 3.50 3.49 14.70
N TYR A 77 2.61 2.53 14.95
CA TYR A 77 1.18 2.80 15.09
C TYR A 77 0.89 3.75 16.26
N ASP A 78 1.46 3.48 17.44
CA ASP A 78 1.23 4.27 18.65
C ASP A 78 1.83 5.69 18.52
N LEU A 79 2.98 5.84 17.86
CA LEU A 79 3.59 7.13 17.54
C LEU A 79 2.67 8.00 16.67
N ASN A 80 2.02 7.42 15.65
CA ASN A 80 1.16 8.16 14.73
C ASN A 80 -0.23 8.46 15.30
N ARG A 81 -0.66 7.79 16.39
CA ARG A 81 -1.91 8.15 17.10
C ARG A 81 -1.83 9.43 17.92
N GLN A 82 -0.62 9.91 18.23
CA GLN A 82 -0.38 11.09 19.05
C GLN A 82 -0.21 12.37 18.22
N ARG A 83 -0.22 12.25 16.89
CA ARG A 83 -0.08 13.34 15.92
C ARG A 83 -1.44 13.68 15.34
#